data_AF-A0A382T068-F1
#
_entry.id   AF-A0A382T068-F1
#
_cell.length_a   1.000
_cell.length_b   1.000
_cell.length_c   1.000
_cell.angle_alpha   90.00
_cell.angle_beta   90.00
_cell.angle_gamma   90.00
#
_symmetry.space_group_name_H-M   'P 1'
#
loop_
_entity.id
_entity.type
_entity.pdbx_description
1 polymer ?
#
loop_
_entity_poly.entity_id
_entity_poly.type
_entity_poly.pdbx_seq_one_letter_code
_entity_poly.pdbx_strand_id
1 'polypeptide(L)'
;AVFEFAAPVGFEGGTVLTIEMDFFVNTSHTIGRPRLAVTAAPKPVAIKGDGHAAALATLMESLKKAGGPDTLSAKDRAELIKIYRAQDTEWAKLNNKVQQHMAAKPQTKKEKVQVTSEGFKPTKHHADGRGFPHFYKQTYFLKRGDPNQKQGEATQGFLQVLMRDGKNEKTWQVSAPENWRTSYRRRSLANWMTDTQNGAGHLLARVMANRLWQHHMGRGIVNTPNDFGLQGELPTHPQLLDWLASELIEGDWLLKPLHKKIVMSATYRQSSGYDAAKMKTDPQNKLHWRRTPARLQAEVIRDSLL
;
A
#
# COMPACT_ATOMS: atom_id res chain seq x y z
N ALA A 1 -13.50 -18.96 -45.76
CA ALA A 1 -12.21 -19.68 -45.68
C ALA A 1 -11.41 -19.34 -46.93
N VAL A 2 -10.08 -19.37 -46.87
CA VAL A 2 -9.21 -19.24 -48.04
C VAL A 2 -8.54 -20.59 -48.25
N PHE A 3 -8.62 -21.08 -49.48
CA PHE A 3 -8.01 -22.33 -49.91
C PHE A 3 -6.94 -22.00 -50.94
N GLU A 4 -5.80 -22.66 -50.83
CA GLU A 4 -4.68 -22.49 -51.75
C GLU A 4 -4.48 -23.79 -52.53
N PHE A 5 -4.27 -23.67 -53.84
CA PHE A 5 -3.80 -24.81 -54.62
C PHE A 5 -2.37 -25.15 -54.22
N ALA A 6 -2.10 -26.44 -54.04
CA ALA A 6 -0.75 -26.93 -53.71
C ALA A 6 0.27 -26.68 -54.84
N ALA A 7 -0.20 -26.52 -56.08
CA ALA A 7 0.60 -26.18 -57.24
C ALA A 7 -0.14 -25.13 -58.12
N PRO A 8 0.56 -24.37 -58.98
CA PRO A 8 -0.09 -23.47 -59.94
C PRO A 8 -1.09 -24.21 -60.83
N VAL A 9 -2.26 -23.63 -61.04
CA VAL A 9 -3.31 -24.17 -61.91
C VAL A 9 -3.57 -23.18 -63.06
N GLY A 10 -3.54 -23.66 -64.30
CA GLY A 10 -3.69 -22.86 -65.52
C GLY A 10 -3.14 -23.57 -66.75
N PHE A 11 -3.90 -23.63 -67.85
CA PHE A 11 -3.47 -24.21 -69.13
C PHE A 11 -3.65 -23.20 -70.27
N GLU A 12 -2.90 -23.35 -71.36
CA GLU A 12 -2.86 -22.41 -72.51
C GLU A 12 -4.24 -22.14 -73.16
N GLY A 13 -5.21 -23.04 -72.99
CA GLY A 13 -6.58 -22.90 -73.48
C GLY A 13 -7.61 -22.39 -72.46
N GLY A 14 -7.19 -21.94 -71.29
CA GLY A 14 -8.06 -21.59 -70.16
C GLY A 14 -8.27 -22.75 -69.18
N THR A 15 -8.95 -22.50 -68.07
CA THR A 15 -9.15 -23.50 -67.01
C THR A 15 -10.56 -23.37 -66.45
N VAL A 16 -11.30 -24.47 -66.46
CA VAL A 16 -12.61 -24.57 -65.80
C VAL A 16 -12.39 -25.21 -64.44
N LEU A 17 -12.75 -24.50 -63.38
CA LEU A 17 -12.72 -25.02 -62.02
C LEU A 17 -14.13 -25.44 -61.61
N THR A 18 -14.34 -26.74 -61.41
CA THR A 18 -15.57 -27.29 -60.85
C THR A 18 -15.40 -27.50 -59.36
N ILE A 19 -16.32 -26.95 -58.56
CA ILE A 19 -16.30 -27.09 -57.11
C ILE A 19 -17.55 -27.86 -56.71
N GLU A 20 -17.34 -29.05 -56.18
CA GLU A 20 -18.41 -29.91 -55.65
C GLU A 20 -18.40 -29.83 -54.12
N MET A 21 -19.57 -29.63 -53.53
CA MET A 21 -19.73 -29.54 -52.08
C MET A 21 -20.51 -30.75 -51.58
N ASP A 22 -19.81 -31.68 -50.93
CA ASP A 22 -20.45 -32.81 -50.28
C ASP A 22 -20.76 -32.53 -48.80
N PHE A 23 -21.98 -32.87 -48.39
CA PHE A 23 -22.45 -32.73 -47.01
C PHE A 23 -22.58 -34.12 -46.37
N PHE A 24 -21.49 -34.62 -45.78
CA PHE A 24 -21.47 -35.99 -45.24
C PHE A 24 -22.17 -36.19 -43.89
N VAL A 25 -22.47 -35.12 -43.11
CA VAL A 25 -22.86 -35.27 -41.69
C VAL A 25 -24.06 -34.42 -41.25
N ASN A 26 -24.60 -33.53 -42.10
CA ASN A 26 -25.65 -32.60 -41.68
C ASN A 26 -26.77 -32.50 -42.72
N THR A 27 -27.87 -33.23 -42.47
CA THR A 27 -29.07 -33.24 -43.34
C THR A 27 -30.06 -32.12 -42.99
N SER A 28 -29.80 -31.34 -41.92
CA SER A 28 -30.76 -30.38 -41.36
C SER A 28 -30.40 -28.91 -41.61
N HIS A 29 -29.13 -28.61 -41.93
CA HIS A 29 -28.68 -27.25 -42.21
C HIS A 29 -28.10 -27.15 -43.62
N THR A 30 -28.84 -26.50 -44.52
CA THR A 30 -28.34 -26.12 -45.84
C THR A 30 -27.50 -24.85 -45.75
N ILE A 31 -26.25 -24.88 -46.23
CA ILE A 31 -25.49 -23.64 -46.45
C ILE A 31 -26.15 -22.91 -47.63
N GLY A 32 -26.95 -21.89 -47.32
CA GLY A 32 -27.62 -21.09 -48.34
C GLY A 32 -26.63 -20.21 -49.13
N ARG A 33 -26.59 -20.39 -50.45
CA ARG A 33 -25.92 -19.53 -51.46
C ARG A 33 -24.44 -19.21 -51.17
N PRO A 34 -23.52 -20.18 -51.35
CA PRO A 34 -22.10 -19.88 -51.28
C PRO A 34 -21.69 -18.86 -52.35
N ARG A 35 -20.85 -17.89 -51.97
CA ARG A 35 -20.16 -17.00 -52.91
C ARG A 35 -18.69 -17.40 -52.94
N LEU A 36 -18.21 -17.70 -54.14
CA LEU A 36 -16.82 -18.08 -54.39
C LEU A 36 -16.17 -16.96 -55.20
N ALA A 37 -14.95 -16.61 -54.81
CA ALA A 37 -14.12 -15.63 -55.50
C ALA A 37 -12.71 -16.19 -55.67
N VAL A 38 -12.11 -15.98 -56.84
CA VAL A 38 -10.76 -16.44 -57.18
C VAL A 38 -9.90 -15.22 -57.45
N THR A 39 -8.66 -15.23 -56.98
CA THR A 39 -7.68 -14.16 -57.22
C THR A 39 -6.33 -14.75 -57.58
N ALA A 40 -5.62 -14.09 -58.49
CA ALA A 40 -4.24 -14.40 -58.87
C ALA A 40 -3.21 -13.52 -58.13
N ALA A 41 -3.64 -12.77 -57.10
CA ALA A 41 -2.76 -11.88 -56.36
C ALA A 41 -1.60 -12.63 -55.68
N PRO A 42 -0.38 -12.07 -55.67
CA PRO A 42 0.79 -12.67 -55.02
C PRO A 42 0.59 -12.77 -53.49
N LYS A 43 1.12 -13.83 -52.88
CA LYS A 43 0.96 -14.14 -51.44
C LYS A 43 1.63 -13.08 -50.54
N PRO A 44 1.09 -12.81 -49.33
CA PRO A 44 -0.13 -13.37 -48.72
C PRO A 44 -1.39 -12.55 -49.03
N VAL A 45 -2.49 -13.23 -49.38
CA VAL A 45 -3.80 -12.57 -49.59
C VAL A 45 -4.46 -12.30 -48.24
N ALA A 46 -4.46 -11.03 -47.83
CA ALA A 46 -5.14 -10.63 -46.60
C ALA A 46 -6.67 -10.74 -46.76
N ILE A 47 -7.33 -11.55 -45.93
CA ILE A 47 -8.79 -11.52 -45.78
C ILE A 47 -9.13 -10.26 -44.97
N LYS A 48 -9.12 -9.08 -45.60
CA LYS A 48 -9.69 -7.88 -44.98
C LYS A 48 -11.21 -7.92 -45.10
N GLY A 49 -11.84 -8.71 -44.24
CA GLY A 49 -13.18 -8.38 -43.77
C GLY A 49 -13.02 -7.24 -42.78
N ASP A 50 -13.01 -6.00 -43.24
CA ASP A 50 -12.90 -4.84 -42.36
C ASP A 50 -14.16 -4.74 -41.49
N GLY A 51 -14.14 -5.30 -40.29
CA GLY A 51 -15.14 -5.00 -39.24
C GLY A 51 -15.22 -3.51 -38.90
N HIS A 52 -14.22 -2.73 -39.34
CA HIS A 52 -14.18 -1.28 -39.27
C HIS A 52 -15.16 -0.61 -40.25
N ALA A 53 -15.48 -1.22 -41.39
CA ALA A 53 -16.35 -0.62 -42.41
C ALA A 53 -17.81 -0.54 -41.94
N ALA A 54 -18.30 -1.56 -41.22
CA ALA A 54 -19.65 -1.57 -40.67
C ALA A 54 -19.81 -0.50 -39.56
N ALA A 55 -18.85 -0.44 -38.62
CA ALA A 55 -18.86 0.56 -37.55
C ALA A 55 -18.78 1.99 -38.11
N LEU A 56 -17.87 2.24 -39.07
CA LEU A 56 -17.72 3.53 -39.74
C LEU A 56 -18.98 3.92 -40.55
N ALA A 57 -19.64 2.95 -41.20
CA ALA A 57 -20.88 3.21 -41.93
C ALA A 57 -22.02 3.65 -41.00
N THR A 58 -22.23 2.95 -39.87
CA THR A 58 -23.19 3.38 -38.84
C THR A 58 -22.84 4.74 -38.25
N LEU A 59 -21.55 5.02 -38.06
CA LEU A 59 -21.06 6.30 -37.53
C LEU A 59 -21.22 7.47 -38.50
N MET A 60 -21.01 7.24 -39.80
CA MET A 60 -21.24 8.23 -40.84
C MET A 60 -22.73 8.52 -41.01
N GLU A 61 -23.59 7.52 -40.81
CA GLU A 61 -25.04 7.70 -40.84
C GLU A 61 -25.55 8.46 -39.60
N SER A 62 -25.00 8.19 -38.41
CA SER A 62 -25.32 8.98 -37.21
C SER A 62 -24.79 10.41 -37.32
N LEU A 63 -23.60 10.63 -37.91
CA LEU A 63 -23.07 11.96 -38.21
C LEU A 63 -23.95 12.76 -39.16
N LYS A 64 -24.44 12.13 -40.23
CA LYS A 64 -25.36 12.76 -41.19
C LYS A 64 -26.69 13.14 -40.54
N LYS A 65 -27.21 12.32 -39.62
CA LYS A 65 -28.44 12.63 -38.86
C LYS A 65 -28.24 13.71 -37.79
N ALA A 66 -27.05 13.77 -37.18
CA ALA A 66 -26.75 14.69 -36.09
C ALA A 66 -26.36 16.12 -36.55
N GLY A 67 -26.09 16.32 -37.85
CA GLY A 67 -25.84 17.64 -38.43
C GLY A 67 -24.46 18.25 -38.13
N GLY A 68 -23.55 17.50 -37.51
CA GLY A 68 -22.18 17.96 -37.25
C GLY A 68 -21.42 17.07 -36.25
N PRO A 69 -20.11 17.31 -36.08
CA PRO A 69 -19.26 16.57 -35.16
C PRO A 69 -19.55 16.86 -33.67
N ASP A 70 -20.12 18.01 -33.35
CA ASP A 70 -20.33 18.48 -31.97
C ASP A 70 -21.58 17.89 -31.31
N THR A 71 -22.44 17.22 -32.08
CA THR A 71 -23.70 16.61 -31.64
C THR A 71 -23.63 15.08 -31.52
N LEU A 72 -22.45 14.46 -31.74
CA LEU A 72 -22.27 13.01 -31.55
C LEU A 72 -22.38 12.61 -30.08
N SER A 73 -22.94 11.41 -29.85
CA SER A 73 -22.91 10.75 -28.54
C SER A 73 -21.46 10.48 -28.09
N ALA A 74 -21.24 10.47 -26.77
CA ALA A 74 -19.91 10.17 -26.21
C ALA A 74 -19.36 8.80 -26.65
N LYS A 75 -20.25 7.83 -26.89
CA LYS A 75 -19.91 6.49 -27.36
C LYS A 75 -19.42 6.52 -28.81
N ASP A 76 -20.14 7.21 -29.68
CA ASP A 76 -19.78 7.29 -31.11
C ASP A 76 -18.49 8.08 -31.28
N ARG A 77 -18.34 9.19 -30.52
CA ARG A 77 -17.11 9.99 -30.51
C ARG A 77 -15.89 9.17 -30.08
N ALA A 78 -16.04 8.27 -29.09
CA ALA A 78 -14.95 7.39 -28.65
C ALA A 78 -14.52 6.39 -29.74
N GLU A 79 -15.47 5.82 -30.48
CA GLU A 79 -15.18 4.86 -31.55
C GLU A 79 -14.57 5.56 -32.78
N LEU A 80 -15.03 6.78 -33.11
CA LEU A 80 -14.46 7.62 -34.16
C LEU A 80 -13.00 7.99 -33.86
N ILE A 81 -12.72 8.40 -32.62
CA ILE A 81 -11.36 8.68 -32.15
C ILE A 81 -10.48 7.43 -32.24
N LYS A 82 -11.00 6.25 -31.89
CA LYS A 82 -10.25 4.99 -31.98
C LYS A 82 -9.84 4.65 -33.43
N ILE A 83 -10.73 4.91 -34.40
CA ILE A 83 -10.44 4.72 -35.82
C ILE A 83 -9.41 5.75 -36.30
N TYR A 84 -9.60 7.03 -35.97
CA TYR A 84 -8.70 8.11 -36.39
C TYR A 84 -7.28 7.94 -35.81
N ARG A 85 -7.16 7.51 -34.56
CA ARG A 85 -5.88 7.16 -33.92
C ARG A 85 -5.08 6.11 -34.69
N ALA A 86 -5.74 5.20 -35.40
CA ALA A 86 -5.06 4.19 -36.22
C ALA A 86 -4.52 4.76 -37.55
N GLN A 87 -5.01 5.93 -37.98
CA GLN A 87 -4.60 6.60 -39.22
C GLN A 87 -3.57 7.70 -38.98
N ASP A 88 -3.52 8.27 -37.77
CA ASP A 88 -2.57 9.32 -37.38
C ASP A 88 -1.19 8.73 -37.01
N THR A 89 -0.20 9.03 -37.84
CA THR A 89 1.18 8.54 -37.69
C THR A 89 1.91 9.16 -36.50
N GLU A 90 1.66 10.43 -36.17
CA GLU A 90 2.26 11.08 -35.01
C GLU A 90 1.61 10.60 -33.71
N TRP A 91 0.29 10.35 -33.71
CA TRP A 91 -0.37 9.70 -32.58
C TRP A 91 0.21 8.30 -32.32
N ALA A 92 0.38 7.48 -33.36
CA ALA A 92 0.94 6.13 -33.21
C ALA A 92 2.35 6.16 -32.61
N LYS A 93 3.19 7.09 -33.06
CA LYS A 93 4.56 7.32 -32.54
C LYS A 93 4.56 7.76 -31.08
N LEU A 94 3.73 8.73 -30.70
CA LEU A 94 3.62 9.20 -29.31
C LEU A 94 3.04 8.13 -28.40
N ASN A 95 1.99 7.43 -28.85
CA ASN A 95 1.38 6.34 -28.10
C ASN A 95 2.38 5.19 -27.89
N ASN A 96 3.18 4.85 -28.89
CA ASN A 96 4.25 3.85 -28.74
C ASN A 96 5.26 4.26 -27.65
N LYS A 97 5.67 5.52 -27.56
CA LYS A 97 6.54 6.01 -26.48
C LYS A 97 5.87 5.86 -25.10
N VAL A 98 4.59 6.18 -24.99
CA VAL A 98 3.82 6.01 -23.75
C VAL A 98 3.74 4.53 -23.38
N GLN A 99 3.42 3.65 -24.32
CA GLN A 99 3.35 2.21 -24.07
C GLN A 99 4.71 1.65 -23.66
N GLN A 100 5.81 2.08 -24.31
CA GLN A 100 7.17 1.71 -23.91
C GLN A 100 7.50 2.17 -22.49
N HIS A 101 7.16 3.41 -22.13
CA HIS A 101 7.36 3.92 -20.77
C HIS A 101 6.54 3.14 -19.73
N MET A 102 5.28 2.83 -20.04
CA MET A 102 4.40 2.05 -19.16
C MET A 102 4.87 0.60 -19.01
N ALA A 103 5.41 0.01 -20.07
CA ALA A 103 6.01 -1.33 -20.05
C ALA A 103 7.33 -1.34 -19.28
N ALA A 104 8.12 -0.26 -19.36
CA ALA A 104 9.36 -0.06 -18.61
C ALA A 104 9.12 0.38 -17.15
N LYS A 105 7.86 0.47 -16.70
CA LYS A 105 7.53 0.81 -15.33
C LYS A 105 8.22 -0.20 -14.40
N PRO A 106 9.04 0.24 -13.43
CA PRO A 106 9.70 -0.68 -12.52
C PRO A 106 8.64 -1.50 -11.79
N GLN A 107 8.64 -2.81 -12.06
CA GLN A 107 7.80 -3.73 -11.33
C GLN A 107 8.42 -3.89 -9.95
N THR A 108 7.70 -3.44 -8.92
CA THR A 108 8.08 -3.72 -7.53
C THR A 108 8.19 -5.23 -7.37
N LYS A 109 9.37 -5.72 -7.00
CA LYS A 109 9.56 -7.12 -6.66
C LYS A 109 8.59 -7.45 -5.53
N LYS A 110 7.55 -8.21 -5.84
CA LYS A 110 6.52 -8.58 -4.86
C LYS A 110 7.10 -9.68 -3.99
N GLU A 111 7.48 -9.34 -2.77
CA GLU A 111 7.86 -10.33 -1.76
C GLU A 111 6.61 -10.83 -1.04
N LYS A 112 6.52 -12.15 -0.84
CA LYS A 112 5.44 -12.72 -0.03
C LYS A 112 5.75 -12.42 1.44
N VAL A 113 4.93 -11.61 2.08
CA VAL A 113 5.01 -11.32 3.51
C VAL A 113 3.83 -11.95 4.24
N GLN A 114 4.07 -12.46 5.45
CA GLN A 114 3.01 -12.89 6.32
C GLN A 114 2.32 -11.64 6.90
N VAL A 115 1.00 -11.53 6.68
CA VAL A 115 0.19 -10.44 7.23
C VAL A 115 -0.75 -11.01 8.29
N THR A 116 -0.57 -10.57 9.52
CA THR A 116 -1.44 -10.91 10.65
C THR A 116 -2.21 -9.66 11.06
N SER A 117 -3.46 -9.54 10.60
CA SER A 117 -4.31 -8.39 10.88
C SER A 117 -5.76 -8.80 11.11
N GLU A 118 -6.53 -7.92 11.76
CA GLU A 118 -7.97 -8.07 11.94
C GLU A 118 -8.68 -8.36 10.61
N GLY A 119 -9.64 -9.27 10.66
CA GLY A 119 -10.44 -9.71 9.52
C GLY A 119 -9.74 -10.69 8.59
N PHE A 120 -8.44 -10.98 8.75
CA PHE A 120 -7.75 -12.06 8.04
C PHE A 120 -8.03 -13.42 8.63
N LYS A 121 -7.97 -14.46 7.78
CA LYS A 121 -8.06 -15.83 8.23
C LYS A 121 -6.94 -16.06 9.25
N PRO A 122 -7.24 -16.47 10.49
CA PRO A 122 -6.22 -16.71 11.49
C PRO A 122 -5.25 -17.79 11.01
N THR A 123 -3.98 -17.63 11.35
CA THR A 123 -2.98 -18.68 11.13
C THR A 123 -3.32 -19.86 12.05
N LYS A 124 -3.30 -21.08 11.51
CA LYS A 124 -3.52 -22.30 12.31
C LYS A 124 -2.49 -22.35 13.44
N HIS A 125 -2.95 -22.64 14.65
CA HIS A 125 -2.11 -22.83 15.81
C HIS A 125 -2.19 -24.29 16.28
N HIS A 126 -1.15 -24.77 16.96
CA HIS A 126 -1.14 -26.15 17.48
C HIS A 126 -2.19 -26.37 18.60
N ALA A 127 -2.88 -25.32 19.04
CA ALA A 127 -3.89 -25.34 20.09
C ALA A 127 -5.34 -25.30 19.55
N ASP A 128 -5.55 -25.31 18.23
CA ASP A 128 -6.86 -25.12 17.60
C ASP A 128 -7.87 -26.21 18.01
N GLY A 129 -7.38 -27.41 18.37
CA GLY A 129 -8.20 -28.51 18.87
C GLY A 129 -8.67 -28.37 20.33
N ARG A 130 -8.26 -27.32 21.06
CA ARG A 130 -8.60 -27.14 22.49
C ARG A 130 -9.92 -26.38 22.72
N GLY A 131 -10.67 -26.06 21.66
CA GLY A 131 -11.99 -25.45 21.76
C GLY A 131 -12.01 -23.93 22.03
N PHE A 132 -10.84 -23.26 22.05
CA PHE A 132 -10.78 -21.81 22.22
C PHE A 132 -10.80 -21.10 20.85
N PRO A 133 -11.62 -20.06 20.66
CA PRO A 133 -11.61 -19.30 19.42
C PRO A 133 -10.30 -18.50 19.27
N HIS A 134 -9.77 -18.45 18.05
CA HIS A 134 -8.60 -17.63 17.71
C HIS A 134 -8.80 -16.13 17.88
N PHE A 135 -10.06 -15.70 17.82
CA PHE A 135 -10.43 -14.30 17.86
C PHE A 135 -11.76 -14.15 18.59
N TYR A 136 -11.73 -13.35 19.66
CA TYR A 136 -12.93 -12.98 20.41
C TYR A 136 -13.49 -11.69 19.81
N LYS A 137 -14.71 -11.76 19.25
CA LYS A 137 -15.38 -10.59 18.67
C LYS A 137 -15.72 -9.55 19.74
N GLN A 138 -16.01 -10.01 20.95
CA GLN A 138 -16.39 -9.19 22.09
C GLN A 138 -15.47 -9.51 23.27
N THR A 139 -15.15 -8.49 24.03
CA THR A 139 -14.41 -8.60 25.28
C THR A 139 -15.37 -8.18 26.40
N TYR A 140 -15.26 -8.79 27.57
CA TYR A 140 -16.17 -8.54 28.68
C TYR A 140 -15.40 -8.13 29.93
N PHE A 141 -15.99 -7.25 30.74
CA PHE A 141 -15.55 -7.03 32.11
C PHE A 141 -15.88 -8.28 32.94
N LEU A 142 -14.86 -8.81 33.61
CA LEU A 142 -14.97 -10.04 34.39
C LEU A 142 -15.02 -9.70 35.88
N LYS A 143 -15.97 -10.29 36.60
CA LYS A 143 -16.01 -10.15 38.06
C LYS A 143 -14.82 -10.89 38.66
N ARG A 144 -13.88 -10.15 39.26
CA ARG A 144 -12.65 -10.70 39.88
C ARG A 144 -11.81 -11.58 38.92
N GLY A 145 -11.90 -11.34 37.61
CA GLY A 145 -11.17 -12.11 36.60
C GLY A 145 -11.76 -13.48 36.26
N ASP A 146 -12.93 -13.85 36.79
CA ASP A 146 -13.59 -15.12 36.45
C ASP A 146 -14.22 -15.05 35.04
N PRO A 147 -13.78 -15.89 34.07
CA PRO A 147 -14.30 -15.88 32.69
C PRO A 147 -15.77 -16.29 32.58
N ASN A 148 -16.33 -16.95 33.60
CA ASN A 148 -17.73 -17.34 33.65
C ASN A 148 -18.63 -16.21 34.17
N GLN A 149 -18.07 -15.19 34.83
CA GLN A 149 -18.82 -14.09 35.44
C GLN A 149 -18.60 -12.80 34.66
N LYS A 150 -19.30 -12.69 33.52
CA LYS A 150 -19.30 -11.51 32.66
C LYS A 150 -20.26 -10.45 33.19
N GLN A 151 -19.76 -9.23 33.44
CA GLN A 151 -20.56 -8.11 33.97
C GLN A 151 -21.04 -7.14 32.91
N GLY A 152 -20.34 -7.04 31.77
CA GLY A 152 -20.71 -6.15 30.67
C GLY A 152 -19.70 -6.23 29.54
N GLU A 153 -20.09 -5.86 28.32
CA GLU A 153 -19.16 -5.78 27.19
C GLU A 153 -18.18 -4.62 27.39
N ALA A 154 -16.89 -4.89 27.24
CA ALA A 154 -15.84 -3.90 27.26
C ALA A 154 -15.85 -3.13 25.94
N THR A 155 -16.18 -1.85 26.03
CA THR A 155 -16.12 -0.92 24.90
C THR A 155 -14.74 -0.29 24.79
N GLN A 156 -14.46 0.30 23.62
CA GLN A 156 -13.26 1.11 23.46
C GLN A 156 -13.27 2.29 24.43
N GLY A 157 -12.24 2.43 25.24
CA GLY A 157 -11.98 3.59 26.07
C GLY A 157 -10.49 3.92 26.16
N PHE A 158 -10.17 5.04 26.79
CA PHE A 158 -8.79 5.50 26.98
C PHE A 158 -8.57 5.89 28.45
N LEU A 159 -7.31 6.21 28.82
CA LEU A 159 -7.00 6.61 30.18
C LEU A 159 -7.63 7.98 30.49
N GLN A 160 -8.66 7.99 31.32
CA GLN A 160 -9.43 9.19 31.67
C GLN A 160 -8.57 10.30 32.30
N VAL A 161 -7.54 9.94 33.08
CA VAL A 161 -6.61 10.90 33.69
C VAL A 161 -5.80 11.72 32.66
N LEU A 162 -5.71 11.24 31.42
CA LEU A 162 -5.05 11.93 30.32
C LEU A 162 -6.04 12.62 29.37
N MET A 163 -7.34 12.58 29.66
CA MET A 163 -8.36 13.34 28.92
C MET A 163 -8.48 14.72 29.56
N ARG A 164 -8.31 15.77 28.76
CA ARG A 164 -8.37 17.17 29.23
C ARG A 164 -9.61 17.87 28.68
N ASP A 165 -9.86 19.08 29.18
CA ASP A 165 -10.90 20.00 28.67
C ASP A 165 -12.30 19.40 28.61
N GLY A 166 -12.62 18.50 29.55
CA GLY A 166 -13.91 17.82 29.61
C GLY A 166 -14.22 16.90 28.43
N LYS A 167 -13.22 16.54 27.62
CA LYS A 167 -13.38 15.58 26.51
C LYS A 167 -13.65 14.18 27.05
N ASN A 168 -14.43 13.42 26.28
CA ASN A 168 -14.73 12.01 26.54
C ASN A 168 -14.20 11.11 25.42
N GLU A 169 -14.35 9.79 25.56
CA GLU A 169 -13.80 8.80 24.64
C GLU A 169 -14.28 9.01 23.19
N LYS A 170 -15.49 9.54 22.99
CA LYS A 170 -16.07 9.75 21.66
C LYS A 170 -15.26 10.72 20.81
N THR A 171 -14.47 11.60 21.44
CA THR A 171 -13.61 12.58 20.75
C THR A 171 -12.63 11.93 19.78
N TRP A 172 -12.09 10.76 20.14
CA TRP A 172 -11.09 10.06 19.32
C TRP A 172 -11.62 8.79 18.65
N GLN A 173 -12.81 8.32 19.03
CA GLN A 173 -13.43 7.15 18.42
C GLN A 173 -13.80 7.44 16.96
N VAL A 174 -13.23 6.66 16.05
CA VAL A 174 -13.54 6.72 14.61
C VAL A 174 -14.23 5.43 14.21
N SER A 175 -15.41 5.55 13.60
CA SER A 175 -16.11 4.41 13.00
C SER A 175 -15.44 3.97 11.71
N ALA A 176 -15.45 2.67 11.45
CA ALA A 176 -15.02 2.13 10.17
C ALA A 176 -15.95 2.64 9.04
N PRO A 177 -15.41 3.03 7.87
CA PRO A 177 -16.21 3.27 6.67
C PRO A 177 -17.00 2.04 6.26
N GLU A 178 -18.05 2.25 5.47
CA GLU A 178 -18.83 1.16 4.91
C GLU A 178 -17.95 0.21 4.08
N ASN A 179 -18.20 -1.10 4.22
CA ASN A 179 -17.42 -2.18 3.57
C ASN A 179 -15.93 -2.24 3.94
N TRP A 180 -15.51 -1.62 5.06
CA TRP A 180 -14.15 -1.76 5.54
C TRP A 180 -13.95 -2.97 6.45
N ARG A 181 -12.76 -3.57 6.39
CA ARG A 181 -12.45 -4.83 7.07
C ARG A 181 -12.08 -4.70 8.55
N THR A 182 -11.41 -3.61 8.91
CA THR A 182 -10.87 -3.38 10.27
C THR A 182 -11.85 -2.57 11.11
N SER A 183 -11.80 -2.77 12.43
CA SER A 183 -12.68 -2.11 13.41
C SER A 183 -12.36 -0.63 13.67
N TYR A 184 -11.27 -0.11 13.11
CA TYR A 184 -10.73 1.24 13.37
C TYR A 184 -10.31 1.53 14.82
N ARG A 185 -10.44 0.56 15.75
CA ARG A 185 -10.06 0.75 17.16
C ARG A 185 -8.60 1.20 17.34
N ARG A 186 -7.66 0.66 16.55
CA ARG A 186 -6.25 1.09 16.56
C ARG A 186 -6.05 2.51 16.04
N ARG A 187 -6.86 2.95 15.07
CA ARG A 187 -6.83 4.33 14.58
C ARG A 187 -7.34 5.29 15.65
N SER A 188 -8.44 4.95 16.31
CA SER A 188 -8.95 5.74 17.44
C SER A 188 -7.93 5.85 18.57
N LEU A 189 -7.22 4.74 18.88
CA LEU A 189 -6.12 4.75 19.85
C LEU A 189 -4.97 5.65 19.39
N ALA A 190 -4.56 5.57 18.12
CA ALA A 190 -3.52 6.44 17.58
C ALA A 190 -3.91 7.91 17.71
N ASN A 191 -5.13 8.28 17.33
CA ASN A 191 -5.64 9.66 17.46
C ASN A 191 -5.54 10.17 18.90
N TRP A 192 -5.96 9.38 19.89
CA TRP A 192 -5.85 9.76 21.31
C TRP A 192 -4.39 9.83 21.79
N MET A 193 -3.56 8.89 21.35
CA MET A 193 -2.14 8.83 21.72
C MET A 193 -1.34 10.01 21.18
N THR A 194 -1.70 10.54 20.00
CA THR A 194 -0.99 11.65 19.35
C THR A 194 -1.62 13.01 19.59
N ASP A 195 -2.80 13.08 20.20
CA ASP A 195 -3.45 14.36 20.54
C ASP A 195 -2.73 15.04 21.71
N THR A 196 -2.08 16.16 21.42
CA THR A 196 -1.32 16.97 22.39
C THR A 196 -2.21 17.93 23.17
N GLN A 197 -3.38 18.29 22.64
CA GLN A 197 -4.26 19.25 23.29
C GLN A 197 -5.09 18.55 24.37
N ASN A 198 -5.83 17.51 23.97
CA ASN A 198 -6.83 16.90 24.83
C ASN A 198 -6.48 15.48 25.28
N GLY A 199 -5.45 14.86 24.69
CA GLY A 199 -5.12 13.45 24.85
C GLY A 199 -3.73 13.16 25.43
N ALA A 200 -3.19 11.99 25.09
CA ALA A 200 -1.94 11.49 25.64
C ALA A 200 -0.66 11.94 24.91
N GLY A 201 -0.77 12.87 23.94
CA GLY A 201 0.32 13.29 23.07
C GLY A 201 1.59 13.71 23.81
N HIS A 202 1.47 14.54 24.85
CA HIS A 202 2.66 14.97 25.61
C HIS A 202 3.37 13.82 26.33
N LEU A 203 2.61 12.87 26.89
CA LEU A 203 3.19 11.70 27.54
C LEU A 203 3.86 10.79 26.51
N LEU A 204 3.20 10.56 25.37
CA LEU A 204 3.77 9.79 24.27
C LEU A 204 5.09 10.41 23.81
N ALA A 205 5.13 11.73 23.62
CA ALA A 205 6.33 12.43 23.17
C ALA A 205 7.49 12.29 24.16
N ARG A 206 7.24 12.44 25.48
CA ARG A 206 8.26 12.19 26.53
C ARG A 206 8.78 10.76 26.49
N VAL A 207 7.90 9.77 26.40
CA VAL A 207 8.29 8.35 26.34
C VAL A 207 9.13 8.07 25.09
N MET A 208 8.71 8.59 23.93
CA MET A 208 9.43 8.41 22.66
C MET A 208 10.80 9.11 22.66
N ALA A 209 10.87 10.36 23.11
CA ALA A 209 12.12 11.09 23.26
C ALA A 209 13.11 10.36 24.17
N ASN A 210 12.65 9.84 25.31
CA ASN A 210 13.49 9.07 26.22
C ASN A 210 14.00 7.76 25.59
N ARG A 211 13.15 7.04 24.84
CA ARG A 211 13.55 5.81 24.15
C ARG A 211 14.58 6.08 23.07
N LEU A 212 14.41 7.15 22.29
CA LEU A 212 15.41 7.57 21.31
C LEU A 212 16.73 7.94 21.98
N TRP A 213 16.67 8.72 23.06
CA TRP A 213 17.86 9.06 23.84
C TRP A 213 18.55 7.81 24.37
N GLN A 214 17.80 6.90 24.99
CA GLN A 214 18.33 5.63 25.51
C GLN A 214 18.99 4.80 24.40
N HIS A 215 18.40 4.74 23.21
CA HIS A 215 18.98 4.00 22.10
C HIS A 215 20.35 4.56 21.68
N HIS A 216 20.50 5.89 21.64
CA HIS A 216 21.77 6.53 21.25
C HIS A 216 22.81 6.59 22.37
N MET A 217 22.37 6.76 23.61
CA MET A 217 23.22 7.01 24.78
C MET A 217 23.43 5.78 25.66
N GLY A 218 22.71 4.68 25.39
CA GLY A 218 22.71 3.45 26.19
C GLY A 218 21.90 3.53 27.49
N ARG A 219 21.62 4.73 27.98
CA ARG A 219 20.83 5.02 29.18
C ARG A 219 19.81 6.10 28.87
N GLY A 220 18.56 5.91 29.30
CA GLY A 220 17.51 6.92 29.19
C GLY A 220 17.73 8.10 30.14
N ILE A 221 17.13 9.25 29.84
CA ILE A 221 17.01 10.36 30.79
C ILE A 221 16.19 9.89 31.99
N VAL A 222 15.11 9.15 31.72
CA VAL A 222 14.42 8.27 32.67
C VAL A 222 14.94 6.86 32.46
N ASN A 223 15.59 6.27 33.47
CA ASN A 223 16.22 4.96 33.35
C ASN A 223 15.22 3.80 33.30
N THR A 224 13.96 4.05 33.68
CA THR A 224 12.84 3.11 33.61
C THR A 224 11.96 3.42 32.40
N PRO A 225 12.34 3.03 31.16
CA PRO A 225 11.63 3.44 29.94
C PRO A 225 10.19 2.91 29.84
N ASN A 226 9.81 1.96 30.69
CA ASN A 226 8.47 1.38 30.77
C ASN A 226 7.64 1.95 31.93
N ASP A 227 8.22 2.77 32.80
CA ASP A 227 7.54 3.37 33.95
C ASP A 227 7.95 4.84 34.11
N PHE A 228 7.02 5.71 33.72
CA PHE A 228 7.11 7.17 33.87
C PHE A 228 6.25 7.68 35.03
N GLY A 229 5.67 6.77 35.82
CA GLY A 229 4.85 7.07 36.98
C GLY A 229 5.68 7.16 38.26
N LEU A 230 5.00 7.17 39.41
CA LEU A 230 5.61 7.29 40.74
C LEU A 230 6.48 6.08 41.12
N GLN A 231 6.34 4.95 40.42
CA GLN A 231 7.14 3.74 40.64
C GLN A 231 8.41 3.72 39.75
N GLY A 232 8.51 4.64 38.78
CA GLY A 232 9.69 4.82 37.94
C GLY A 232 10.78 5.69 38.56
N GLU A 233 11.95 5.71 37.92
CA GLU A 233 13.02 6.67 38.25
C GLU A 233 12.66 8.08 37.76
N LEU A 234 12.99 9.10 38.55
CA LEU A 234 12.86 10.50 38.12
C LEU A 234 13.84 10.81 36.97
N PRO A 235 13.48 11.70 36.03
CA PRO A 235 14.36 12.11 34.94
C PRO A 235 15.61 12.81 35.50
N THR A 236 16.79 12.41 35.02
CA THR A 236 18.05 13.08 35.39
C THR A 236 18.12 14.53 34.87
N HIS A 237 17.51 14.78 33.71
CA HIS A 237 17.47 16.09 33.05
C HIS A 237 16.03 16.39 32.58
N PRO A 238 15.12 16.81 33.48
CA PRO A 238 13.71 17.01 33.15
C PRO A 238 13.49 18.04 32.03
N GLN A 239 14.23 19.16 32.07
CA GLN A 239 14.13 20.21 31.05
C GLN A 239 14.60 19.72 29.67
N LEU A 240 15.63 18.89 29.61
CA LEU A 240 16.09 18.29 28.36
C LEU A 240 15.04 17.33 27.78
N LEU A 241 14.42 16.51 28.64
CA LEU A 241 13.36 15.60 28.21
C LEU A 241 12.16 16.37 27.66
N ASP A 242 11.76 17.44 28.33
CA ASP A 242 10.65 18.30 27.89
C ASP A 242 10.96 19.04 26.59
N TRP A 243 12.20 19.50 26.43
CA TRP A 243 12.64 20.10 25.18
C TRP A 243 12.62 19.09 24.02
N LEU A 244 13.19 17.89 24.19
CA LEU A 244 13.17 16.84 23.17
C LEU A 244 11.75 16.37 22.82
N ALA A 245 10.85 16.31 23.81
CA ALA A 245 9.45 15.98 23.59
C ALA A 245 8.71 17.07 22.80
N SER A 246 8.98 18.35 23.11
CA SER A 246 8.40 19.49 22.38
C SER A 246 8.89 19.52 20.94
N GLU A 247 10.19 19.31 20.71
CA GLU A 247 10.79 19.18 19.38
C GLU A 247 10.16 18.05 18.54
N LEU A 248 9.77 16.93 19.17
CA LEU A 248 9.08 15.86 18.47
C LEU A 248 7.66 16.26 18.04
N ILE A 249 6.94 16.99 18.90
CA ILE A 249 5.59 17.46 18.64
C ILE A 249 5.60 18.53 17.54
N GLU A 250 6.48 19.53 17.67
CA GLU A 250 6.63 20.63 16.71
C GLU A 250 7.16 20.15 15.35
N GLY A 251 7.94 19.07 15.34
CA GLY A 251 8.46 18.42 14.13
C GLY A 251 7.53 17.40 13.50
N ASP A 252 6.21 17.49 13.72
CA ASP A 252 5.18 16.59 13.16
C ASP A 252 5.45 15.10 13.40
N TRP A 253 5.98 14.75 14.58
CA TRP A 253 6.31 13.37 14.97
C TRP A 253 7.38 12.70 14.09
N LEU A 254 8.11 13.48 13.29
CA LEU A 254 9.22 12.96 12.50
C LEU A 254 10.39 12.60 13.42
N LEU A 255 10.77 11.32 13.43
CA LEU A 255 11.86 10.85 14.27
C LEU A 255 13.23 11.32 13.74
N LYS A 256 13.42 11.37 12.42
CA LYS A 256 14.73 11.60 11.79
C LYS A 256 15.37 12.96 12.18
N PRO A 257 14.64 14.09 12.21
CA PRO A 257 15.17 15.34 12.75
C PRO A 257 15.63 15.22 14.20
N LEU A 258 14.87 14.53 15.05
CA LEU A 258 15.22 14.34 16.46
C LEU A 258 16.45 13.45 16.63
N HIS A 259 16.56 12.37 15.84
CA HIS A 259 17.79 11.57 15.74
C HIS A 259 18.99 12.47 15.42
N LYS A 260 18.87 13.32 14.37
CA LYS A 260 19.92 14.26 13.97
C LYS A 260 20.30 15.20 15.10
N LYS A 261 19.33 15.78 15.81
CA LYS A 261 19.60 16.68 16.96
C LYS A 261 20.40 15.98 18.05
N ILE A 262 20.03 14.73 18.40
CA ILE A 262 20.75 13.95 19.42
C ILE A 262 22.19 13.66 18.97
N VAL A 263 22.39 13.11 17.76
CA VAL A 263 23.74 12.71 17.30
C VAL A 263 24.67 13.90 17.01
N MET A 264 24.10 15.07 16.72
CA MET A 264 24.87 16.31 16.54
C MET A 264 25.12 17.07 17.84
N SER A 265 24.56 16.62 18.98
CA SER A 265 24.77 17.27 20.27
C SER A 265 26.23 17.21 20.71
N ALA A 266 26.65 18.14 21.57
CA ALA A 266 27.96 18.09 22.21
C ALA A 266 28.08 16.83 23.09
N THR A 267 27.00 16.47 23.80
CA THR A 267 26.93 15.29 24.67
C THR A 267 27.18 13.99 23.92
N TYR A 268 26.59 13.81 22.73
CA TYR A 268 26.82 12.62 21.92
C TYR A 268 28.27 12.52 21.41
N ARG A 269 28.89 13.67 21.11
CA ARG A 269 30.26 13.78 20.56
C ARG A 269 31.36 13.85 21.62
N GLN A 270 31.03 13.69 22.90
CA GLN A 270 32.03 13.62 23.96
C GLN A 270 32.99 12.45 23.76
N SER A 271 34.23 12.59 24.25
CA SER A 271 35.18 11.49 24.29
C SER A 271 34.81 10.48 25.39
N SER A 272 35.36 9.28 25.30
CA SER A 272 35.30 8.27 26.36
C SER A 272 36.40 8.46 27.42
N GLY A 273 37.08 9.62 27.41
CA GLY A 273 38.21 9.92 28.29
C GLY A 273 37.85 9.81 29.76
N TYR A 274 38.80 9.30 30.55
CA TYR A 274 38.62 9.17 32.00
C TYR A 274 39.02 10.47 32.70
N ASP A 275 38.21 10.87 33.69
CA ASP A 275 38.46 12.02 34.55
C ASP A 275 38.17 11.60 36.00
N ALA A 276 39.19 11.63 36.86
CA ALA A 276 39.10 11.12 38.22
C ALA A 276 38.13 11.94 39.10
N ALA A 277 38.07 13.27 38.90
CA ALA A 277 37.20 14.14 39.69
C ALA A 277 35.73 13.90 39.33
N LYS A 278 35.43 13.74 38.04
CA LYS A 278 34.08 13.45 37.54
C LYS A 278 33.65 12.03 37.89
N MET A 279 34.55 11.04 37.82
CA MET A 279 34.26 9.67 38.22
C MET A 279 33.92 9.57 39.72
N LYS A 280 34.60 10.33 40.58
CA LYS A 280 34.29 10.38 42.02
C LYS A 280 32.90 10.97 42.28
N THR A 281 32.48 11.96 41.49
CA THR A 281 31.22 12.69 41.67
C THR A 281 30.02 11.97 41.05
N ASP A 282 30.19 11.41 39.86
CA ASP A 282 29.15 10.68 39.13
C ASP A 282 29.70 9.36 38.54
N PRO A 283 29.89 8.32 39.38
CA PRO A 283 30.42 7.03 38.94
C PRO A 283 29.54 6.33 37.89
N GLN A 284 28.23 6.60 37.92
CA GLN A 284 27.24 5.99 37.04
C GLN A 284 27.07 6.75 35.71
N ASN A 285 27.79 7.86 35.52
CA ASN A 285 27.71 8.71 34.34
C ASN A 285 26.28 9.19 34.04
N LYS A 286 25.47 9.47 35.08
CA LYS A 286 24.11 10.00 34.96
C LYS A 286 24.06 11.38 34.29
N LEU A 287 25.10 12.18 34.47
CA LEU A 287 25.25 13.52 33.91
C LEU A 287 25.88 13.52 32.51
N HIS A 288 26.15 12.33 31.95
CA HIS A 288 26.76 12.18 30.63
C HIS A 288 28.02 13.05 30.48
N TRP A 289 29.01 12.84 31.37
CA TRP A 289 30.28 13.54 31.35
C TRP A 289 31.35 12.86 30.48
N ARG A 290 31.09 11.63 30.03
CA ARG A 290 31.84 10.91 29.01
C ARG A 290 30.93 10.07 28.12
N ARG A 291 31.42 9.67 26.94
CA ARG A 291 30.78 8.66 26.11
C ARG A 291 31.01 7.25 26.68
N THR A 292 29.93 6.54 26.97
CA THR A 292 29.98 5.11 27.35
C THR A 292 30.11 4.25 26.09
N PRO A 293 31.15 3.41 25.96
CA PRO A 293 31.26 2.44 24.87
C PRO A 293 30.07 1.48 24.90
N ALA A 294 29.45 1.25 23.75
CA ALA A 294 28.34 0.32 23.59
C ALA A 294 28.70 -0.77 22.59
N ARG A 295 28.25 -1.99 22.85
CA ARG A 295 28.41 -3.10 21.91
C ARG A 295 27.49 -2.87 20.70
N LEU A 296 28.05 -2.94 19.50
CA LEU A 296 27.26 -2.88 18.27
C LEU A 296 26.45 -4.17 18.09
N GLN A 297 25.22 -4.01 17.63
CA GLN A 297 24.36 -5.13 17.25
C GLN A 297 24.85 -5.77 15.94
N ALA A 298 24.56 -7.05 15.75
CA ALA A 298 25.02 -7.81 14.59
C ALA A 298 24.51 -7.22 13.26
N GLU A 299 23.29 -6.68 13.27
CA GLU A 299 22.64 -6.03 12.15
C GLU A 299 23.41 -4.79 11.71
N VAL A 300 23.83 -3.94 12.66
CA VAL A 300 24.61 -2.73 12.37
C VAL A 300 25.98 -3.09 11.80
N ILE A 301 26.62 -4.15 12.34
CA ILE A 301 27.90 -4.63 11.81
C ILE A 301 27.72 -5.11 10.37
N ARG A 302 26.68 -5.92 10.10
CA ARG A 302 26.37 -6.40 8.75
C ARG A 302 26.13 -5.25 7.78
N ASP A 303 25.30 -4.28 8.15
CA ASP A 303 24.97 -3.14 7.30
C ASP A 303 26.18 -2.22 7.04
N SER A 304 27.18 -2.21 7.92
CA SER A 304 28.43 -1.46 7.68
C SER A 304 29.37 -2.14 6.67
N LEU A 305 29.17 -3.43 6.39
CA LEU A 305 30.00 -4.23 5.49
C LEU A 305 29.40 -4.36 4.08
N LEU A 306 28.10 -4.04 3.92
CA LEU A 306 27.35 -4.11 2.65
C LEU A 306 27.28 -2.74 1.96
#